data_AF-A0A5N6KJ44-F1
#
_entry.id   AF-A0A5N6KJ44-F1
#
_cell.length_a   1.000
_cell.length_b   1.000
_cell.length_c   1.000
_cell.angle_alpha   90.00
_cell.angle_beta   90.00
_cell.angle_gamma   90.00
#
_symmetry.space_group_name_H-M   'P 1'
#
loop_
_entity.id
_entity.type
_entity.pdbx_description
1 polymer ?
#
loop_
_entity_poly.entity_id
_entity_poly.type
_entity_poly.pdbx_seq_one_letter_code
_entity_poly.pdbx_strand_id
1 'polypeptide(L)'
;MSVGLLLPIRIAQAVFAIVILGLSGYVSHWYNADTLTASPSQINFLVFVPVFTLISILYLEIAPRFMSKASHPYAHLTFELLNVLFYFAGFIALSVFISKLLFCRGSVCGAARADAVFGAFSWLLWMGSSAILALEMFKGGRSKSYPSPNMAMKETINPV
;
A
#
# COMPACT_ATOMS: atom_id res chain seq x y z
N MET A 1 -15.70 -5.87 -9.17
CA MET A 1 -14.23 -5.75 -9.20
C MET A 1 -13.69 -7.05 -9.75
N SER A 2 -13.08 -7.06 -10.93
CA SER A 2 -12.48 -8.26 -11.50
C SER A 2 -11.29 -8.67 -10.62
N VAL A 3 -11.53 -9.62 -9.72
CA VAL A 3 -10.54 -10.22 -8.81
C VAL A 3 -9.22 -10.59 -9.52
N GLY A 4 -9.27 -10.85 -10.82
CA GLY A 4 -8.12 -11.22 -11.65
C GLY A 4 -7.00 -10.17 -11.81
N LEU A 5 -7.26 -8.86 -11.72
CA LEU A 5 -6.21 -7.83 -11.89
C LEU A 5 -5.60 -7.34 -10.57
N LEU A 6 -6.36 -7.40 -9.47
CA LEU A 6 -5.87 -6.95 -8.16
C LEU A 6 -4.89 -7.94 -7.54
N LEU A 7 -5.11 -9.24 -7.74
CA LEU A 7 -4.29 -10.30 -7.16
C LEU A 7 -2.81 -10.24 -7.59
N PRO A 8 -2.44 -10.05 -8.87
CA PRO A 8 -1.03 -9.88 -9.26
C PRO A 8 -0.41 -8.59 -8.70
N ILE A 9 -1.17 -7.50 -8.61
CA ILE A 9 -0.69 -6.23 -8.02
C ILE A 9 -0.38 -6.44 -6.53
N ARG A 10 -1.24 -7.14 -5.79
CA ARG A 10 -1.04 -7.47 -4.37
C ARG A 10 0.19 -8.34 -4.15
N ILE A 11 0.40 -9.35 -5.01
CA ILE A 11 1.61 -10.18 -4.97
C ILE A 11 2.85 -9.31 -5.20
N ALA A 12 2.85 -8.44 -6.21
CA ALA A 12 3.97 -7.55 -6.47
C ALA A 12 4.26 -6.61 -5.29
N GLN A 13 3.21 -6.03 -4.68
CA GLN A 13 3.33 -5.21 -3.47
C GLN A 13 3.93 -5.99 -2.29
N ALA A 14 3.52 -7.24 -2.07
CA ALA A 14 4.05 -8.09 -1.02
C ALA A 14 5.52 -8.47 -1.26
N VAL A 15 5.87 -8.83 -2.50
CA VAL A 15 7.26 -9.17 -2.88
C VAL A 15 8.17 -7.97 -2.65
N PHE A 16 7.77 -6.77 -3.09
CA PHE A 16 8.57 -5.57 -2.87
C PHE A 16 8.67 -5.21 -1.39
N ALA A 17 7.61 -5.40 -0.61
CA ALA A 17 7.66 -5.20 0.85
C ALA A 17 8.70 -6.14 1.51
N ILE A 18 8.75 -7.42 1.11
CA ILE A 18 9.75 -8.37 1.63
C ILE A 18 11.17 -7.95 1.23
N VAL A 19 11.37 -7.52 -0.01
CA VAL A 19 12.67 -7.04 -0.50
C VAL A 19 13.15 -5.83 0.31
N ILE A 20 12.28 -4.83 0.49
CA ILE A 20 12.57 -3.62 1.29
C ILE A 20 12.90 -4.01 2.73
N LEU A 21 12.06 -4.85 3.36
CA LEU A 21 12.30 -5.31 4.73
C LEU A 21 13.65 -6.01 4.88
N GLY A 22 14.03 -6.85 3.92
CA GLY A 22 15.34 -7.51 3.90
C GLY A 22 16.51 -6.53 3.74
N LEU A 23 16.38 -5.55 2.84
CA LEU A 23 17.40 -4.53 2.61
C LEU A 23 17.57 -3.60 3.82
N SER A 24 16.47 -3.02 4.33
CA SER A 24 16.49 -2.16 5.51
C SER A 24 16.93 -2.92 6.76
N GLY A 25 16.54 -4.20 6.88
CA GLY A 25 16.97 -5.09 7.95
C GLY A 25 18.47 -5.36 7.92
N TYR A 26 19.04 -5.64 6.74
CA TYR A 26 20.48 -5.80 6.56
C TYR A 26 21.25 -4.53 6.94
N VAL A 27 20.79 -3.36 6.47
CA VAL A 27 21.42 -2.07 6.81
C VAL A 27 21.34 -1.81 8.32
N SER A 28 20.17 -2.05 8.93
CA SER A 28 19.97 -1.89 10.38
C SER A 28 20.87 -2.80 11.20
N HIS A 29 21.00 -4.07 10.77
CA HIS A 29 21.86 -5.04 11.43
C HIS A 29 23.32 -4.61 11.37
N TRP A 30 23.81 -4.15 10.22
CA TRP A 30 25.18 -3.67 10.07
C TRP A 30 25.50 -2.50 11.00
N TYR A 31 24.60 -1.53 11.15
CA TYR A 31 24.78 -0.44 12.11
C TYR A 31 24.94 -0.97 13.55
N ASN A 32 24.07 -1.87 13.97
CA ASN A 32 24.09 -2.41 15.32
C ASN A 32 25.25 -3.38 15.59
N ALA A 33 25.60 -4.23 14.64
CA ALA A 33 26.58 -5.32 14.81
C ALA A 33 28.00 -4.89 14.47
N ASP A 34 28.20 -4.21 13.34
CA ASP A 34 29.55 -3.88 12.84
C ASP A 34 30.04 -2.53 13.36
N THR A 35 29.16 -1.53 13.46
CA THR A 35 29.56 -0.19 13.93
C THR A 35 29.25 0.06 15.41
N LEU A 36 28.43 -0.79 16.04
CA LEU A 36 27.93 -0.61 17.41
C LEU A 36 27.25 0.76 17.61
N THR A 37 26.64 1.31 16.54
CA THR A 37 25.92 2.57 16.57
C THR A 37 24.46 2.37 16.23
N ALA A 38 23.60 3.24 16.75
CA ALA A 38 22.17 3.19 16.45
C ALA A 38 21.92 3.42 14.96
N SER A 39 21.05 2.60 14.38
CA SER A 39 20.64 2.75 12.99
C SER A 39 19.92 4.09 12.75
N PRO A 40 20.15 4.74 11.60
CA PRO A 40 19.51 6.01 11.27
C PRO A 40 17.99 5.84 11.17
N SER A 41 17.24 6.88 11.58
CA SER A 41 15.78 6.83 11.68
C SER A 41 15.09 6.57 10.35
N GLN A 42 15.71 6.97 9.23
CA GLN A 42 15.21 6.72 7.87
C GLN A 42 15.16 5.22 7.57
N ILE A 43 16.21 4.48 7.94
CA ILE A 43 16.25 3.02 7.75
C ILE A 43 15.22 2.35 8.66
N ASN A 44 15.13 2.76 9.92
CA ASN A 44 14.14 2.21 10.86
C ASN A 44 12.71 2.45 10.38
N PHE A 45 12.44 3.59 9.74
CA PHE A 45 11.17 3.85 9.10
C PHE A 45 10.90 2.87 7.93
N LEU A 46 11.88 2.63 7.05
CA LEU A 46 11.74 1.61 5.99
C LEU A 46 11.72 0.16 6.48
N VAL A 47 12.00 -0.12 7.76
CA VAL A 47 11.67 -1.41 8.38
C VAL A 47 10.17 -1.46 8.77
N PHE A 48 9.64 -0.36 9.30
CA PHE A 48 8.24 -0.25 9.69
C PHE A 48 7.27 -0.29 8.49
N VAL A 49 7.56 0.47 7.44
CA VAL A 49 6.68 0.60 6.26
C VAL A 49 6.31 -0.75 5.64
N PRO A 50 7.24 -1.65 5.27
CA PRO A 50 6.90 -2.94 4.68
C PRO A 50 6.16 -3.87 5.66
N VAL A 51 6.41 -3.78 6.96
CA VAL A 51 5.60 -4.52 7.96
C VAL A 51 4.15 -4.02 7.94
N PHE A 52 3.96 -2.69 7.94
CA PHE A 52 2.64 -2.09 7.79
C PHE A 52 1.99 -2.49 6.46
N THR A 53 2.76 -2.59 5.37
CA THR A 53 2.30 -3.07 4.07
C THR A 53 1.79 -4.49 4.12
N LEU A 54 2.52 -5.41 4.76
CA LEU A 54 2.09 -6.82 4.90
C LEU A 54 0.79 -6.93 5.69
N ILE A 55 0.66 -6.16 6.78
CA ILE A 55 -0.59 -6.07 7.57
C ILE A 55 -1.72 -5.49 6.72
N SER A 56 -1.43 -4.46 5.93
CA SER A 56 -2.40 -3.83 5.03
C SER A 56 -2.90 -4.83 4.00
N ILE A 57 -2.01 -5.56 3.33
CA ILE A 57 -2.38 -6.59 2.33
C ILE A 57 -3.23 -7.67 2.98
N LEU A 58 -2.85 -8.15 4.17
CA LEU A 58 -3.60 -9.14 4.92
C LEU A 58 -5.04 -8.66 5.21
N TYR A 59 -5.18 -7.42 5.67
CA TYR A 59 -6.49 -6.80 5.90
C TYR A 59 -7.31 -6.69 4.61
N LEU A 60 -6.70 -6.21 3.52
CA LEU A 60 -7.38 -5.98 2.24
C LEU A 60 -7.82 -7.28 1.56
N GLU A 61 -7.13 -8.41 1.81
CA GLU A 61 -7.49 -9.74 1.30
C GLU A 61 -8.53 -10.47 2.16
N ILE A 62 -8.45 -10.33 3.49
CA ILE A 62 -9.37 -11.01 4.42
C ILE A 62 -10.72 -10.29 4.50
N ALA A 63 -10.74 -8.96 4.57
CA ALA A 63 -11.95 -8.15 4.70
C ALA A 63 -13.04 -8.48 3.66
N PRO A 64 -12.76 -8.55 2.35
CA PRO A 64 -13.77 -8.88 1.34
C PRO A 64 -14.25 -10.35 1.41
N ARG A 65 -13.46 -11.27 1.99
CA ARG A 65 -13.80 -12.70 2.07
C ARG A 65 -14.72 -13.02 3.26
N PHE A 66 -14.51 -12.35 4.40
CA PHE A 66 -15.24 -12.66 5.63
C PHE A 66 -16.39 -11.69 5.93
N MET A 67 -16.32 -10.44 5.48
CA MET A 67 -17.28 -9.41 5.89
C MET A 67 -17.70 -8.50 4.72
N SER A 68 -18.48 -9.05 3.80
CA SER A 68 -19.13 -8.28 2.72
C SER A 68 -20.04 -7.13 3.23
N LYS A 69 -20.45 -7.16 4.51
CA LYS A 69 -21.21 -6.09 5.18
C LYS A 69 -20.37 -5.05 5.92
N ALA A 70 -19.09 -5.32 6.23
CA ALA A 70 -18.22 -4.40 6.98
C ALA A 70 -17.07 -3.79 6.15
N SER A 71 -16.99 -4.11 4.86
CA SER A 71 -16.08 -3.45 3.92
C SER A 71 -16.54 -2.00 3.68
N HIS A 72 -16.30 -1.10 4.62
CA HIS A 72 -16.47 0.31 4.36
C HIS A 72 -15.43 0.72 3.30
N PRO A 73 -15.85 1.29 2.15
CA PRO A 73 -14.93 1.68 1.08
C PRO A 73 -13.86 2.66 1.57
N TYR A 74 -14.18 3.44 2.60
CA TYR A 74 -13.26 4.34 3.27
C TYR A 74 -12.07 3.62 3.92
N ALA A 75 -12.28 2.48 4.59
CA ALA A 75 -11.20 1.75 5.24
C ALA A 75 -10.20 1.19 4.22
N HIS A 76 -10.70 0.65 3.11
CA HIS A 76 -9.86 0.14 2.02
C HIS A 76 -9.00 1.27 1.42
N LEU A 77 -9.62 2.43 1.18
CA LEU A 77 -8.92 3.62 0.69
C LEU A 77 -7.88 4.13 1.70
N THR A 78 -8.17 4.10 3.00
CA THR A 78 -7.23 4.56 4.03
C THR A 78 -5.94 3.73 4.03
N PHE A 79 -6.02 2.39 4.00
CA PHE A 79 -4.82 1.56 3.98
C PHE A 79 -3.99 1.78 2.71
N GLU A 80 -4.65 1.91 1.58
CA GLU A 80 -4.02 2.23 0.29
C GLU A 80 -3.27 3.57 0.34
N LEU A 81 -3.93 4.64 0.77
CA LEU A 81 -3.32 5.97 0.87
C LEU A 81 -2.22 6.06 1.92
N LEU A 82 -2.34 5.34 3.04
CA LEU A 82 -1.28 5.30 4.05
C LEU A 82 -0.02 4.65 3.49
N ASN A 83 -0.14 3.54 2.75
CA ASN A 83 1.02 2.92 2.10
C ASN A 83 1.65 3.85 1.06
N VAL A 84 0.83 4.56 0.26
CA VAL A 84 1.32 5.62 -0.64
C VAL A 84 2.15 6.65 0.12
N LEU A 85 1.61 7.22 1.20
CA LEU A 85 2.28 8.27 1.96
C LEU A 85 3.57 7.77 2.63
N PHE A 86 3.53 6.57 3.21
CA PHE A 86 4.66 5.99 3.90
C PHE A 86 5.82 5.64 2.96
N TYR A 87 5.54 5.00 1.82
CA TYR A 87 6.60 4.75 0.84
C TYR A 87 7.15 6.05 0.28
N PHE A 88 6.28 7.03 -0.04
CA PHE A 88 6.72 8.34 -0.54
C PHE A 88 7.69 9.04 0.42
N ALA A 89 7.30 9.15 1.69
CA ALA A 89 8.13 9.76 2.72
C ALA A 89 9.42 8.96 2.94
N GLY A 90 9.34 7.63 2.95
CA GLY A 90 10.47 6.75 3.23
C GLY A 90 11.55 6.85 2.16
N PHE A 91 11.20 6.63 0.89
CA PHE A 91 12.21 6.61 -0.17
C PHE A 91 12.89 7.98 -0.35
N ILE A 92 12.14 9.08 -0.18
CA ILE A 92 12.70 10.44 -0.23
C ILE A 92 13.64 10.67 0.95
N ALA A 93 13.21 10.34 2.18
CA ALA A 93 14.03 10.51 3.37
C ALA A 93 15.35 9.72 3.26
N LEU A 94 15.29 8.47 2.79
CA LEU A 94 16.47 7.64 2.58
C LEU A 94 17.36 8.19 1.45
N SER A 95 16.79 8.66 0.36
CA SER A 95 17.55 9.26 -0.76
C SER A 95 18.31 10.52 -0.32
N VAL A 96 17.65 11.40 0.44
CA VAL A 96 18.29 12.61 1.00
C VAL A 96 19.38 12.25 2.00
N PHE A 97 19.15 11.23 2.84
CA PHE A 97 20.17 10.74 3.76
C PHE A 97 21.42 10.25 3.02
N ILE A 98 21.24 9.40 2.00
CA ILE A 98 22.34 8.87 1.16
C ILE A 98 23.06 10.00 0.41
N SER A 99 22.35 11.00 -0.08
CA SER A 99 22.95 12.14 -0.79
C SER A 99 23.85 13.00 0.09
N LYS A 100 23.70 12.97 1.42
CA LYS A 100 24.53 13.73 2.36
C LYS A 100 25.75 12.96 2.87
N LEU A 101 25.86 11.67 2.55
CA LEU A 101 26.99 10.84 2.94
C LEU A 101 28.19 11.10 2.00
N LEU A 102 29.26 11.67 2.55
CA LEU A 102 30.52 11.95 1.83
C LEU A 102 31.15 10.69 1.22
N PHE A 103 31.01 9.55 1.91
CA PHE A 103 31.50 8.25 1.44
C PHE A 103 30.44 7.19 1.66
N CYS A 104 29.76 6.80 0.58
CA CYS A 104 28.83 5.68 0.56
C CYS A 104 29.40 4.62 -0.39
N ARG A 105 30.18 3.68 0.17
CA ARG A 105 30.83 2.57 -0.55
C ARG A 105 30.58 1.25 0.19
N GLY A 106 30.64 0.15 -0.55
CA GLY A 106 30.42 -1.20 -0.02
C GLY A 106 28.99 -1.72 -0.17
N SER A 107 28.76 -2.94 0.29
CA SER A 107 27.49 -3.66 0.16
C SER A 107 26.33 -2.96 0.88
N VAL A 108 26.58 -2.37 2.05
CA VAL A 108 25.56 -1.69 2.88
C VAL A 108 25.03 -0.44 2.18
N CYS A 109 25.93 0.35 1.59
CA CYS A 109 25.52 1.49 0.77
C CYS A 109 24.74 1.05 -0.47
N GLY A 110 25.19 -0.02 -1.14
CA GLY A 110 24.47 -0.62 -2.26
C GLY A 110 23.06 -1.06 -1.87
N ALA A 111 22.92 -1.71 -0.72
CA ALA A 111 21.64 -2.13 -0.16
C ALA A 111 20.74 -0.92 0.14
N ALA A 112 21.25 0.13 0.78
CA ALA A 112 20.48 1.34 1.07
C ALA A 112 20.02 2.08 -0.20
N ARG A 113 20.83 2.09 -1.26
CA ARG A 113 20.43 2.64 -2.57
C ARG A 113 19.36 1.78 -3.24
N ALA A 114 19.52 0.47 -3.22
CA ALA A 114 18.51 -0.46 -3.74
C ALA A 114 17.19 -0.29 -2.97
N ASP A 115 17.25 -0.13 -1.65
CA ASP A 115 16.11 0.08 -0.77
C ASP A 115 15.32 1.34 -1.17
N ALA A 116 16.01 2.46 -1.41
CA ALA A 116 15.39 3.68 -1.92
C ALA A 116 14.69 3.46 -3.29
N VAL A 117 15.30 2.70 -4.20
CA VAL A 117 14.72 2.40 -5.52
C VAL A 117 13.48 1.51 -5.40
N PHE A 118 13.55 0.43 -4.62
CA PHE A 118 12.40 -0.44 -4.38
C PHE A 118 11.28 0.29 -3.63
N GLY A 119 11.62 1.21 -2.73
CA GLY A 119 10.66 2.11 -2.08
C GLY A 119 9.92 3.00 -3.08
N ALA A 120 10.62 3.56 -4.07
CA ALA A 120 10.00 4.35 -5.14
C ALA A 120 9.09 3.50 -6.04
N PHE A 121 9.49 2.27 -6.40
CA PHE A 121 8.63 1.38 -7.17
C PHE A 121 7.40 0.92 -6.37
N SER A 122 7.57 0.67 -5.07
CA SER A 122 6.45 0.35 -4.18
C SER A 122 5.47 1.52 -4.11
N TRP A 123 5.97 2.75 -4.01
CA TRP A 123 5.13 3.95 -4.08
C TRP A 123 4.30 3.99 -5.37
N LEU A 124 4.91 3.73 -6.54
CA LEU A 124 4.18 3.69 -7.81
C LEU A 124 3.11 2.59 -7.85
N LEU A 125 3.41 1.39 -7.32
CA LEU A 125 2.43 0.31 -7.24
C LEU A 125 1.23 0.66 -6.35
N TRP A 126 1.49 1.24 -5.18
CA TRP A 126 0.43 1.69 -4.27
C TRP A 126 -0.37 2.86 -4.86
N MET A 127 0.29 3.81 -5.52
CA MET A 127 -0.38 4.91 -6.23
C MET A 127 -1.27 4.40 -7.35
N GLY A 128 -0.78 3.46 -8.17
CA GLY A 128 -1.56 2.85 -9.24
C GLY A 128 -2.79 2.11 -8.73
N SER A 129 -2.62 1.32 -7.67
CA SER A 129 -3.72 0.62 -6.99
C SER A 129 -4.75 1.59 -6.42
N SER A 130 -4.29 2.61 -5.69
CA SER A 130 -5.14 3.68 -5.13
C SER A 130 -5.90 4.44 -6.22
N ALA A 131 -5.26 4.74 -7.36
CA ALA A 131 -5.89 5.46 -8.47
C ALA A 131 -7.00 4.63 -9.13
N ILE A 132 -6.77 3.33 -9.35
CA ILE A 132 -7.80 2.42 -9.89
C ILE A 132 -9.01 2.41 -8.95
N LEU A 133 -8.79 2.23 -7.65
CA LEU A 133 -9.86 2.24 -6.64
C LEU A 133 -10.61 3.58 -6.60
N ALA A 134 -9.89 4.71 -6.67
CA ALA A 134 -10.51 6.03 -6.72
C ALA A 134 -11.38 6.21 -7.96
N LEU A 135 -10.88 5.83 -9.14
CA LEU A 135 -11.62 5.92 -10.40
C LEU A 135 -12.89 5.06 -10.38
N GLU A 136 -12.84 3.86 -9.80
CA GLU A 136 -14.02 3.00 -9.62
C GLU A 136 -15.06 3.64 -8.70
N MET A 137 -14.64 4.27 -7.60
CA MET A 137 -15.57 4.99 -6.72
C MET A 137 -16.22 6.19 -7.42
N PHE A 138 -15.47 6.96 -8.20
CA PHE A 138 -16.02 8.09 -8.96
C PHE A 138 -16.99 7.63 -10.07
N LYS A 139 -16.68 6.53 -10.77
CA LYS A 139 -17.59 5.93 -11.77
C LYS A 139 -18.85 5.33 -11.14
N GLY A 140 -18.70 4.60 -10.04
CA GLY A 140 -19.81 3.99 -9.30
C GLY A 140 -20.73 5.03 -8.63
N GLY A 141 -20.18 6.17 -8.20
CA GLY A 141 -20.95 7.30 -7.70
C GLY A 141 -21.85 7.95 -8.76
N ARG A 142 -21.49 7.88 -10.03
CA ARG A 142 -22.30 8.38 -11.16
C ARG A 142 -23.45 7.43 -11.56
N SER A 143 -23.47 6.20 -11.06
CA SER A 143 -24.41 5.14 -11.47
C SER A 143 -25.46 4.77 -10.41
N LYS A 144 -25.65 5.58 -9.36
CA LYS A 144 -26.83 5.44 -8.47
C LYS A 144 -27.96 6.37 -8.92
N SER A 145 -28.60 6.04 -10.04
CA SER A 145 -30.03 6.34 -10.18
C SER A 145 -30.77 5.26 -9.39
N TYR A 146 -31.29 5.63 -8.23
CA TYR A 146 -32.07 4.75 -7.37
C TYR A 146 -33.36 4.36 -8.11
N PRO A 147 -33.70 3.07 -8.32
CA PRO A 147 -35.05 2.73 -8.71
C PRO A 147 -35.95 3.05 -7.51
N SER A 148 -36.83 4.04 -7.67
CA SER A 148 -37.91 4.33 -6.72
C SER A 148 -38.72 3.04 -6.46
N PRO A 149 -38.93 2.61 -5.21
CA PRO A 149 -39.68 1.40 -4.88
C PRO A 149 -41.20 1.54 -5.12
N ASN A 150 -41.68 2.70 -5.55
CA ASN A 150 -43.11 3.05 -5.50
C ASN A 150 -43.91 2.80 -6.79
N MET A 151 -43.38 2.03 -7.76
CA MET A 151 -44.15 1.62 -8.95
C MET A 151 -44.55 0.14 -8.97
N ALA A 152 -44.32 -0.62 -7.89
CA ALA A 152 -44.70 -2.03 -7.81
C ALA A 152 -46.03 -2.30 -7.07
N MET A 153 -46.75 -1.27 -6.61
CA MET A 153 -47.95 -1.47 -5.78
C MET A 153 -49.12 -0.54 -6.15
N LYS A 154 -49.46 -0.44 -7.44
CA LYS A 154 -50.77 0.16 -7.83
C LYS A 154 -51.50 -0.50 -9.01
N GLU A 155 -51.00 -1.60 -9.57
CA GLU A 155 -51.73 -2.32 -10.65
C GLU A 155 -52.50 -3.57 -10.17
N THR A 156 -52.58 -3.84 -8.87
CA THR A 156 -53.29 -5.04 -8.36
C THR A 156 -54.65 -4.75 -7.70
N ILE A 157 -55.20 -3.54 -7.83
CA ILE A 157 -56.53 -3.22 -7.28
C ILE A 157 -57.43 -2.69 -8.41
N ASN A 158 -57.93 -3.62 -9.24
CA ASN A 158 -59.36 -3.90 -9.44
C ASN A 158 -59.62 -4.69 -10.72
N PRO A 159 -59.97 -5.98 -10.62
CA PRO A 159 -60.89 -6.61 -11.55
C PRO A 159 -62.35 -6.47 -11.06
N VAL A 160 -63.24 -6.22 -12.03
CA VAL A 160 -64.72 -6.15 -12.00
C VAL A 160 -65.33 -4.81 -11.61
#